data_AF-A0A0D7W039-F1
#
_entry.id   AF-A0A0D7W039-F1
#
_cell.length_a   1.000
_cell.length_b   1.000
_cell.length_c   1.000
_cell.angle_alpha   90.00
_cell.angle_beta   90.00
_cell.angle_gamma   90.00
#
_symmetry.space_group_name_H-M   'P 1'
#
loop_
_entity.id
_entity.type
_entity.pdbx_description
1 polymer ?
#
loop_
_entity_poly.entity_id
_entity_poly.type
_entity_poly.pdbx_seq_one_letter_code
_entity_poly.pdbx_strand_id
1 'polypeptide(L)'
;MQNKTLPTEQPPVFALDNYRILYENSPDMLVSVCASTTKILECNNTLVKTLNTTKNNLIGKSIFSIYHHDCIETVEDAFKNFIEDGCVNNLELLLKNETSILLKVEAVRNVYGEIIYSNSCLRDISNIKEQFTTTNHTNNLLDVDTTDDTFNNTTKRIANSLKLIKDSARTLGKHSKSNSEYTKTMQDIEHRMDTILKSLNEG
;
A
#
# COMPACT_ATOMS: atom_id res chain seq x y z
N MET A 1 -48.97 4.16 17.87
CA MET A 1 -48.16 4.42 16.66
C MET A 1 -47.70 5.87 16.72
N GLN A 2 -46.42 6.13 16.98
CA GLN A 2 -45.83 7.46 16.87
C GLN A 2 -44.61 7.34 15.94
N ASN A 3 -44.75 7.89 14.73
CA ASN A 3 -43.65 8.10 13.81
C ASN A 3 -42.69 9.13 14.43
N LYS A 4 -41.56 8.66 14.98
CA LYS A 4 -40.39 9.50 15.20
C LYS A 4 -39.66 9.60 13.87
N THR A 5 -39.94 10.66 13.12
CA THR A 5 -39.08 11.10 12.03
C THR A 5 -37.69 11.36 12.64
N LEU A 6 -36.67 10.65 12.17
CA LEU A 6 -35.27 10.92 12.55
C LEU A 6 -34.96 12.39 12.26
N PRO A 7 -34.29 13.14 13.16
CA PRO A 7 -33.86 14.49 12.86
C PRO A 7 -32.78 14.41 11.78
N THR A 8 -33.06 14.98 10.61
CA THR A 8 -32.07 15.22 9.57
C THR A 8 -31.16 16.37 10.03
N GLU A 9 -30.28 16.12 11.00
CA GLU A 9 -29.22 17.07 11.34
C GLU A 9 -28.25 17.14 10.16
N GLN A 10 -28.49 18.10 9.27
CA GLN A 10 -27.51 18.44 8.24
C GLN A 10 -26.25 18.95 8.94
N PRO A 11 -25.06 18.48 8.56
CA PRO A 11 -23.83 18.96 9.16
C PRO A 11 -23.73 20.49 8.97
N PRO A 12 -23.19 21.22 9.96
CA PRO A 12 -23.06 22.67 9.85
C PRO A 12 -22.25 23.02 8.60
N VAL A 13 -22.71 24.04 7.85
CA VAL A 13 -22.13 24.45 6.55
C VAL A 13 -20.60 24.58 6.60
N PHE A 14 -20.07 25.13 7.70
CA PHE A 14 -18.63 25.26 7.95
C PHE A 14 -17.87 23.92 7.95
N ALA A 15 -18.46 22.85 8.49
CA ALA A 15 -17.84 21.53 8.50
C ALA A 15 -17.78 20.91 7.09
N LEU A 16 -18.80 21.16 6.26
CA LEU A 16 -18.82 20.70 4.87
C LEU A 16 -17.76 21.42 4.02
N ASP A 17 -17.60 22.74 4.21
CA ASP A 17 -16.57 23.51 3.51
C ASP A 17 -15.16 23.07 3.89
N ASN A 18 -14.89 22.85 5.19
CA ASN A 18 -13.60 22.33 5.64
C ASN A 18 -13.33 20.92 5.11
N TYR A 19 -14.33 20.04 5.15
CA TYR A 19 -14.20 18.71 4.57
C TYR A 19 -13.81 18.79 3.09
N ARG A 20 -14.50 19.64 2.33
CA ARG A 20 -14.24 19.80 0.90
C ARG A 20 -12.84 20.34 0.64
N ILE A 21 -12.39 21.33 1.40
CA ILE A 21 -11.03 21.88 1.27
C ILE A 21 -9.98 20.79 1.53
N LEU A 22 -10.15 19.97 2.57
CA LEU A 22 -9.22 18.88 2.90
C LEU A 22 -9.23 17.78 1.83
N TYR A 23 -10.41 17.39 1.36
CA TYR A 23 -10.57 16.40 0.30
C TYR A 23 -9.89 16.87 -0.99
N GLU A 24 -10.18 18.11 -1.41
CA GLU A 24 -9.69 18.68 -2.67
C GLU A 24 -8.19 18.92 -2.69
N ASN A 25 -7.61 19.26 -1.54
CA ASN A 25 -6.18 19.57 -1.41
C ASN A 25 -5.37 18.42 -0.81
N SER A 26 -5.96 17.23 -0.63
CA SER A 26 -5.24 16.05 -0.16
C SER A 26 -4.05 15.75 -1.08
N PRO A 27 -2.86 15.44 -0.54
CA PRO A 27 -1.69 15.08 -1.34
C PRO A 27 -1.86 13.72 -2.03
N ASP A 28 -2.68 12.82 -1.48
CA ASP A 28 -3.03 11.55 -2.11
C ASP A 28 -4.22 11.76 -3.08
N MET A 29 -4.28 10.93 -4.12
CA MET A 29 -5.41 10.92 -5.06
C MET A 29 -6.60 10.22 -4.41
N LEU A 30 -7.74 10.91 -4.36
CA LEU A 30 -8.96 10.40 -3.74
C LEU A 30 -10.05 10.26 -4.80
N VAL A 31 -10.78 9.14 -4.73
CA VAL A 31 -11.90 8.86 -5.65
C VAL A 31 -12.97 8.03 -4.95
N SER A 32 -14.23 8.37 -5.20
CA SER A 32 -15.38 7.59 -4.75
C SER A 32 -16.07 6.95 -5.93
N VAL A 33 -16.39 5.66 -5.83
CA VAL A 33 -16.91 4.87 -6.96
C VAL A 33 -18.19 4.15 -6.55
N CYS A 34 -19.23 4.25 -7.37
CA CYS A 34 -20.47 3.53 -7.18
C CYS A 34 -20.25 2.02 -7.31
N ALA A 35 -20.63 1.25 -6.29
CA ALA A 35 -20.39 -0.19 -6.27
C ALA A 35 -21.18 -0.96 -7.34
N SER A 36 -22.38 -0.50 -7.69
CA SER A 36 -23.24 -1.18 -8.69
C SER A 36 -22.92 -0.83 -10.13
N THR A 37 -22.43 0.38 -10.39
CA THR A 37 -22.21 0.87 -11.77
C THR A 37 -20.74 1.05 -12.14
N THR A 38 -19.84 0.89 -11.17
CA THR A 38 -18.39 1.14 -11.28
C THR A 38 -18.05 2.57 -11.72
N LYS A 39 -19.03 3.49 -11.67
CA LYS A 39 -18.87 4.88 -12.09
C LYS A 39 -18.25 5.72 -10.99
N ILE A 40 -17.35 6.61 -11.39
CA ILE A 40 -16.78 7.62 -10.51
C ILE A 40 -17.89 8.60 -10.10
N LEU A 41 -18.13 8.70 -8.80
CA LEU A 41 -19.08 9.63 -8.20
C LEU A 41 -18.41 10.96 -7.88
N GLU A 42 -17.20 10.91 -7.33
CA GLU A 42 -16.42 12.09 -6.94
C GLU A 42 -14.92 11.77 -7.04
N CYS A 43 -14.11 12.80 -7.29
CA CYS A 43 -12.65 12.72 -7.21
C CYS A 43 -12.06 14.07 -6.79
N ASN A 44 -10.89 14.05 -6.17
CA ASN A 44 -10.21 15.28 -5.76
C ASN A 44 -9.36 15.89 -6.89
N ASN A 45 -8.90 17.13 -6.69
CA ASN A 45 -8.06 17.83 -7.65
C ASN A 45 -6.72 17.13 -7.91
N THR A 46 -6.18 16.40 -6.93
CA THR A 46 -4.91 15.68 -7.08
C THR A 46 -5.02 14.59 -8.15
N LEU A 47 -6.07 13.77 -8.14
CA LEU A 47 -6.29 12.77 -9.20
C LEU A 47 -6.38 13.41 -10.59
N VAL A 48 -7.11 14.51 -10.69
CA VAL A 48 -7.32 15.24 -11.95
C VAL A 48 -6.01 15.77 -12.51
N LYS A 49 -5.16 16.33 -11.64
CA LYS A 49 -3.82 16.83 -12.00
C LYS A 49 -2.91 15.70 -12.44
N THR A 50 -2.86 14.59 -11.69
CA THR A 50 -2.02 13.43 -12.03
C THR A 50 -2.41 12.85 -13.39
N LEU A 51 -3.71 12.67 -13.64
CA LEU A 51 -4.22 12.13 -14.92
C LEU A 51 -4.25 13.16 -16.06
N ASN A 52 -3.81 14.40 -15.81
CA ASN A 52 -3.83 15.52 -16.76
C ASN A 52 -5.18 15.66 -17.49
N THR A 53 -6.28 15.65 -16.73
CA THR A 53 -7.65 15.67 -17.26
C THR A 53 -8.50 16.71 -16.52
N THR A 54 -9.84 16.63 -16.65
CA THR A 54 -10.78 17.45 -15.88
C THR A 54 -11.76 16.57 -15.11
N LYS A 55 -12.33 17.09 -14.02
CA LYS A 55 -13.37 16.36 -13.26
C LYS A 55 -14.53 15.94 -14.15
N ASN A 56 -15.00 16.81 -15.04
CA ASN A 56 -16.12 16.52 -15.94
C ASN A 56 -15.85 15.34 -16.87
N ASN A 57 -14.58 15.07 -17.19
CA ASN A 57 -14.20 13.91 -18.00
C ASN A 57 -14.12 12.62 -17.19
N LEU A 58 -13.99 12.69 -15.87
CA LEU A 58 -13.90 11.53 -14.97
C LEU A 58 -15.25 11.16 -14.36
N ILE A 59 -16.02 12.13 -13.86
CA ILE A 59 -17.28 11.88 -13.18
C ILE A 59 -18.26 11.17 -14.12
N GLY A 60 -18.88 10.10 -13.62
CA GLY A 60 -19.82 9.26 -14.38
C GLY A 60 -19.16 8.27 -15.35
N LYS A 61 -17.84 8.32 -15.55
CA LYS A 61 -17.09 7.29 -16.29
C LYS A 61 -16.77 6.12 -15.39
N SER A 62 -16.52 4.97 -16.01
CA SER A 62 -16.08 3.77 -15.30
C SER A 62 -14.69 4.00 -14.69
N ILE A 63 -14.50 3.57 -13.43
CA ILE A 63 -13.21 3.66 -12.74
C ILE A 63 -12.10 2.89 -13.49
N PHE A 64 -12.42 1.79 -14.18
CA PHE A 64 -11.45 1.03 -14.96
C PHE A 64 -10.78 1.86 -16.07
N SER A 65 -11.40 2.96 -16.49
CA SER A 65 -10.86 3.83 -17.53
C SER A 65 -9.60 4.62 -17.14
N ILE A 66 -9.18 4.63 -15.87
CA ILE A 66 -7.98 5.36 -15.42
C ILE A 66 -6.74 4.47 -15.29
N TYR A 67 -6.92 3.15 -15.30
CA TYR A 67 -5.84 2.19 -15.11
C TYR A 67 -5.17 1.79 -16.44
N HIS A 68 -3.89 1.44 -16.35
CA HIS A 68 -3.11 0.92 -17.47
C HIS A 68 -3.66 -0.43 -17.93
N HIS A 69 -3.59 -0.74 -19.22
CA HIS A 69 -4.14 -1.98 -19.77
C HIS A 69 -3.51 -3.24 -19.15
N ASP A 70 -2.21 -3.16 -18.82
CA ASP A 70 -1.44 -4.29 -18.26
C ASP A 70 -1.90 -4.73 -16.88
N CYS A 71 -2.61 -3.88 -16.13
CA CYS A 71 -3.11 -4.22 -14.80
C CYS A 71 -4.64 -4.27 -14.72
N ILE A 72 -5.37 -4.22 -15.84
CA ILE A 72 -6.84 -4.23 -15.81
C ILE A 72 -7.39 -5.51 -15.17
N GLU A 73 -6.83 -6.67 -15.48
CA GLU A 73 -7.26 -7.94 -14.88
C GLU A 73 -7.10 -7.92 -13.35
N THR A 74 -5.95 -7.46 -12.85
CA THR A 74 -5.71 -7.27 -11.42
C THR A 74 -6.72 -6.30 -10.77
N VAL A 75 -7.10 -5.23 -11.47
CA VAL A 75 -8.10 -4.26 -10.99
C VAL A 75 -9.49 -4.89 -10.94
N GLU A 76 -9.86 -5.69 -11.95
CA GLU A 76 -11.14 -6.39 -11.97
C GLU A 76 -11.24 -7.41 -10.84
N ASP A 77 -10.17 -8.17 -10.58
CA ASP A 77 -10.14 -9.11 -9.46
C ASP A 77 -10.15 -8.40 -8.11
N ALA A 78 -9.41 -7.30 -7.97
CA ALA A 78 -9.49 -6.46 -6.77
C ALA A 78 -10.89 -5.89 -6.56
N PHE A 79 -11.61 -5.56 -7.63
CA PHE A 79 -12.99 -5.10 -7.53
C PHE A 79 -13.95 -6.22 -7.09
N LYS A 80 -13.78 -7.46 -7.59
CA LYS A 80 -14.56 -8.62 -7.10
C LYS A 80 -14.31 -8.84 -5.61
N ASN A 81 -13.05 -8.87 -5.18
CA ASN A 81 -12.68 -9.00 -3.76
C ASN A 81 -13.25 -7.85 -2.93
N PHE A 82 -13.27 -6.63 -3.46
CA PHE A 82 -13.89 -5.48 -2.79
C PHE A 82 -15.40 -5.68 -2.57
N ILE A 83 -16.13 -6.26 -3.53
CA ILE A 83 -17.57 -6.51 -3.36
C ILE A 83 -17.84 -7.53 -2.26
N GLU A 84 -16.95 -8.52 -2.10
CA GLU A 84 -17.05 -9.56 -1.08
C GLU A 84 -16.60 -9.05 0.30
N ASP A 85 -15.38 -8.51 0.40
CA ASP A 85 -14.73 -8.14 1.67
C ASP A 85 -15.03 -6.70 2.11
N GLY A 86 -15.43 -5.84 1.18
CA GLY A 86 -15.64 -4.40 1.41
C GLY A 86 -14.36 -3.59 1.59
N CYS A 87 -13.17 -4.17 1.36
CA CYS A 87 -11.92 -3.43 1.43
C CYS A 87 -10.85 -4.00 0.50
N VAL A 88 -9.89 -3.15 0.12
CA VAL A 88 -8.65 -3.53 -0.57
C VAL A 88 -7.52 -2.79 0.12
N ASN A 89 -6.42 -3.47 0.44
CA ASN A 89 -5.30 -2.88 1.14
C ASN A 89 -4.00 -3.11 0.38
N ASN A 90 -3.21 -2.03 0.22
CA ASN A 90 -1.85 -2.05 -0.28
C ASN A 90 -1.67 -2.78 -1.62
N LEU A 91 -2.60 -2.59 -2.55
CA LEU A 91 -2.50 -3.19 -3.88
C LEU A 91 -1.73 -2.25 -4.82
N GLU A 92 -0.58 -2.70 -5.32
CA GLU A 92 0.17 -1.94 -6.32
C GLU A 92 -0.48 -2.05 -7.70
N LEU A 93 -0.69 -0.90 -8.35
CA LEU A 93 -1.30 -0.79 -9.67
C LEU A 93 -0.59 0.27 -10.51
N LEU A 94 -0.96 0.34 -11.78
CA LEU A 94 -0.43 1.30 -12.74
C LEU A 94 -1.57 2.12 -13.35
N LEU A 95 -1.43 3.44 -13.36
CA LEU A 95 -2.35 4.34 -14.05
C LEU A 95 -1.99 4.45 -15.55
N LYS A 96 -2.92 4.94 -16.37
CA LYS A 96 -2.70 5.10 -17.83
C LYS A 96 -1.52 5.98 -18.22
N ASN A 97 -1.15 6.92 -17.37
CA ASN A 97 0.00 7.80 -17.53
C ASN A 97 1.29 7.19 -16.94
N GLU A 98 1.32 5.87 -16.73
CA GLU A 98 2.45 5.11 -16.17
C GLU A 98 2.82 5.47 -14.72
N THR A 99 1.96 6.22 -14.01
CA THR A 99 2.16 6.47 -12.59
C THR A 99 1.91 5.19 -11.78
N SER A 100 2.92 4.77 -11.02
CA SER A 100 2.81 3.64 -10.10
C SER A 100 2.12 4.07 -8.82
N ILE A 101 1.08 3.33 -8.42
CA ILE A 101 0.28 3.67 -7.25
C ILE A 101 0.12 2.50 -6.28
N LEU A 102 -0.12 2.84 -5.02
CA LEU A 102 -0.59 1.93 -3.98
C LEU A 102 -2.06 2.24 -3.67
N LEU A 103 -2.94 1.29 -3.95
CA LEU A 103 -4.38 1.40 -3.79
C LEU A 103 -4.81 0.90 -2.41
N LYS A 104 -5.60 1.74 -1.72
CA LYS A 104 -6.42 1.36 -0.56
C LYS A 104 -7.88 1.71 -0.85
N VAL A 105 -8.80 0.81 -0.52
CA VAL A 105 -10.24 0.98 -0.73
C VAL A 105 -11.01 0.59 0.52
N GLU A 106 -11.99 1.39 0.90
CA GLU A 106 -12.94 1.09 1.97
C GLU A 106 -14.38 1.26 1.48
N ALA A 107 -15.25 0.31 1.83
CA ALA A 107 -16.66 0.34 1.48
C ALA A 107 -17.45 1.30 2.37
N VAL A 108 -18.35 2.05 1.75
CA VAL A 108 -19.41 2.78 2.45
C VAL A 108 -20.71 2.02 2.29
N ARG A 109 -21.31 1.67 3.42
CA ARG A 109 -22.49 0.80 3.50
C ARG A 109 -23.74 1.57 3.93
N ASN A 110 -24.89 1.12 3.47
CA ASN A 110 -26.19 1.62 3.97
C ASN A 110 -26.55 0.99 5.32
N VAL A 111 -27.70 1.38 5.86
CA VAL A 111 -28.25 0.85 7.12
C VAL A 111 -28.56 -0.66 7.08
N TYR A 112 -28.65 -1.25 5.89
CA TYR A 112 -28.87 -2.68 5.67
C TYR A 112 -27.55 -3.47 5.49
N GLY A 113 -26.39 -2.79 5.55
CA GLY A 113 -25.07 -3.39 5.38
C GLY A 113 -24.61 -3.54 3.92
N GLU A 114 -25.42 -3.10 2.96
CA GLU A 114 -25.11 -3.19 1.53
C GLU A 114 -24.11 -2.10 1.14
N ILE A 115 -23.14 -2.44 0.31
CA ILE A 115 -22.15 -1.49 -0.21
C ILE A 115 -22.81 -0.56 -1.22
N ILE A 116 -22.82 0.75 -0.95
CA ILE A 116 -23.38 1.76 -1.86
C ILE A 116 -22.28 2.26 -2.81
N TYR A 117 -21.12 2.59 -2.23
CA TYR A 117 -19.96 3.12 -2.94
C TYR A 117 -18.68 2.81 -2.18
N SER A 118 -17.54 2.99 -2.83
CA SER A 118 -16.23 2.91 -2.22
C SER A 118 -15.61 4.30 -2.00
N ASN A 119 -14.76 4.42 -0.98
CA ASN A 119 -13.78 5.49 -0.86
C ASN A 119 -12.40 4.89 -1.11
N SER A 120 -11.73 5.37 -2.16
CA SER A 120 -10.43 4.90 -2.58
C SER A 120 -9.38 5.98 -2.39
N CYS A 121 -8.21 5.57 -1.89
CA CYS A 121 -7.00 6.35 -1.84
C CYS A 121 -5.95 5.69 -2.74
N LEU A 122 -5.44 6.46 -3.70
CA LEU A 122 -4.39 6.05 -4.62
C LEU A 122 -3.16 6.88 -4.26
N ARG A 123 -2.19 6.25 -3.63
CA ARG A 123 -0.93 6.91 -3.26
C ARG A 123 0.08 6.72 -4.37
N ASP A 124 0.67 7.80 -4.86
CA ASP A 124 1.79 7.73 -5.79
C ASP A 124 3.02 7.12 -5.09
N ILE A 125 3.58 6.07 -5.68
CA ILE A 125 4.78 5.38 -5.20
C ILE A 125 5.90 5.37 -6.25
N SER A 126 5.81 6.21 -7.29
CA SER A 126 6.78 6.26 -8.39
C SER A 126 8.19 6.56 -7.87
N ASN A 127 8.34 7.57 -7.01
CA ASN A 127 9.62 7.91 -6.37
C ASN A 127 10.18 6.75 -5.53
N ILE A 128 9.31 6.00 -4.86
CA ILE A 128 9.72 4.84 -4.05
C ILE A 128 10.26 3.76 -4.99
N LYS A 129 9.57 3.47 -6.09
CA LYS A 129 10.03 2.50 -7.08
C LYS A 129 11.35 2.90 -7.73
N GLU A 130 11.52 4.16 -8.10
CA GLU A 130 12.79 4.67 -8.66
C GLU A 130 13.97 4.51 -7.69
N GLN A 131 13.74 4.75 -6.40
CA GLN A 131 14.77 4.55 -5.38
C GLN A 131 15.11 3.07 -5.18
N PHE A 132 14.09 2.20 -5.18
CA PHE A 132 14.30 0.75 -5.11
C PHE A 132 15.03 0.20 -6.34
N THR A 133 14.67 0.63 -7.56
CA THR A 133 15.35 0.20 -8.79
C THR A 133 16.78 0.72 -8.82
N THR A 134 17.02 2.00 -8.48
CA THR A 134 18.38 2.56 -8.42
C THR A 134 19.24 1.80 -7.42
N THR A 135 18.73 1.54 -6.22
CA THR A 135 19.45 0.79 -5.18
C THR A 135 19.77 -0.64 -5.65
N ASN A 136 18.80 -1.32 -6.28
CA ASN A 136 19.00 -2.67 -6.82
C ASN A 136 20.00 -2.68 -8.00
N HIS A 137 19.95 -1.70 -8.89
CA HIS A 137 20.89 -1.57 -10.00
C HIS A 137 22.30 -1.21 -9.52
N THR A 138 22.46 -0.34 -8.53
CA THR A 138 23.78 -0.07 -7.93
C THR A 138 24.36 -1.29 -7.23
N ASN A 139 23.52 -2.14 -6.65
CA ASN A 139 23.94 -3.42 -6.10
C ASN A 139 24.41 -4.37 -7.23
N ASN A 140 23.66 -4.45 -8.33
CA ASN A 140 23.98 -5.35 -9.46
C ASN A 140 25.16 -4.86 -10.32
N LEU A 141 25.46 -3.56 -10.38
CA LEU A 141 26.59 -3.02 -11.15
C LEU A 141 27.95 -3.18 -10.44
N LEU A 142 27.94 -3.54 -9.16
CA LEU A 142 29.13 -3.94 -8.39
C LEU A 142 29.48 -5.43 -8.57
N ASP A 143 28.67 -6.20 -9.31
CA ASP A 143 28.85 -7.64 -9.55
C ASP A 143 29.52 -7.97 -10.89
N VAL A 144 30.04 -6.97 -11.62
CA VAL A 144 30.87 -7.22 -12.81
C VAL A 144 32.33 -7.03 -12.40
N ASP A 145 33.07 -8.13 -12.41
CA ASP A 145 34.46 -8.34 -12.01
C ASP A 145 34.67 -8.60 -10.51
N THR A 146 34.76 -9.88 -10.12
CA THR A 146 35.92 -10.39 -9.35
C THR A 146 35.81 -11.88 -9.03
N THR A 147 36.88 -12.57 -9.41
CA THR A 147 37.31 -13.91 -9.00
C THR A 147 37.48 -14.03 -7.48
N ASP A 148 37.00 -15.12 -6.89
CA ASP A 148 37.24 -15.74 -5.55
C ASP A 148 37.36 -14.87 -4.26
N ASP A 149 38.05 -13.73 -4.27
CA ASP A 149 38.27 -12.89 -3.10
C ASP A 149 37.01 -12.15 -2.64
N THR A 150 36.10 -11.84 -3.58
CA THR A 150 34.82 -11.19 -3.30
C THR A 150 33.83 -12.13 -2.64
N PHE A 151 33.79 -13.42 -3.00
CA PHE A 151 32.90 -14.37 -2.32
C PHE A 151 33.25 -14.49 -0.83
N ASN A 152 34.54 -14.56 -0.50
CA ASN A 152 35.01 -14.63 0.87
C ASN A 152 34.77 -13.31 1.63
N ASN A 153 34.94 -12.16 0.97
CA ASN A 153 34.68 -10.85 1.58
C ASN A 153 33.18 -10.56 1.73
N THR A 154 32.34 -10.97 0.78
CA THR A 154 30.88 -10.86 0.84
C THR A 154 30.31 -11.77 1.92
N THR A 155 30.82 -13.00 2.05
CA THR A 155 30.47 -13.90 3.16
C THR A 155 30.84 -13.30 4.52
N LYS A 156 32.04 -12.73 4.66
CA LYS A 156 32.45 -12.01 5.89
C LYS A 156 31.58 -10.78 6.18
N ARG A 157 31.17 -10.04 5.15
CA ARG A 157 30.30 -8.87 5.31
C ARG A 157 28.88 -9.26 5.70
N ILE A 158 28.29 -10.27 5.05
CA ILE A 158 26.98 -10.83 5.42
C ILE A 158 27.01 -11.32 6.87
N ALA A 159 28.04 -12.06 7.27
CA ALA A 159 28.20 -12.52 8.65
C ALA A 159 28.23 -11.37 9.66
N ASN A 160 28.93 -10.27 9.34
CA ASN A 160 29.00 -9.08 10.19
C ASN A 160 27.65 -8.32 10.25
N SER A 161 26.95 -8.17 9.13
CA SER A 161 25.62 -7.56 9.06
C SER A 161 24.61 -8.34 9.89
N LEU A 162 24.60 -9.67 9.74
CA LEU A 162 23.73 -10.57 10.50
C LEU A 162 24.04 -10.53 12.00
N LYS A 163 25.32 -10.41 12.37
CA LYS A 163 25.73 -10.22 13.76
C LYS A 163 25.20 -8.89 14.34
N LEU A 164 25.29 -7.80 13.57
CA LEU A 164 24.75 -6.49 13.98
C LEU A 164 23.22 -6.51 14.16
N ILE A 165 22.52 -7.19 13.26
CA ILE A 165 21.06 -7.38 13.33
C ILE A 165 20.71 -8.22 14.57
N LYS A 166 21.45 -9.30 14.84
CA LYS A 166 21.28 -10.16 16.03
C LYS A 166 21.49 -9.37 17.33
N ASP A 167 22.51 -8.53 17.40
CA ASP A 167 22.81 -7.72 18.58
C ASP A 167 21.78 -6.60 18.80
N SER A 168 21.29 -5.99 17.72
CA SER A 168 20.21 -5.00 17.76
C SER A 168 18.90 -5.62 18.22
N ALA A 169 18.55 -6.81 17.71
CA ALA A 169 17.35 -7.52 18.10
C ALA A 169 17.41 -8.02 19.56
N ARG A 170 18.58 -8.43 20.05
CA ARG A 170 18.79 -8.73 21.49
C ARG A 170 18.64 -7.52 22.38
N THR A 171 19.07 -6.35 21.91
CA THR A 171 18.92 -5.08 22.64
C THR A 171 17.44 -4.67 22.71
N LEU A 172 16.70 -4.86 21.62
CA LEU A 172 15.24 -4.67 21.58
C LEU A 172 14.49 -5.67 22.46
N GLY A 173 14.92 -6.94 22.49
CA GLY A 173 14.36 -7.99 23.35
C GLY A 173 14.60 -7.78 24.85
N LYS A 174 15.68 -7.09 25.24
CA LYS A 174 15.92 -6.71 26.65
C LYS A 174 14.97 -5.61 27.14
N HIS A 175 14.41 -4.80 26.23
CA HIS A 175 13.40 -3.78 26.55
C HIS A 175 11.96 -4.32 26.57
N SER A 176 11.68 -5.50 26.00
CA SER A 176 10.34 -6.12 25.92
C SER A 176 10.20 -7.35 26.82
N LYS A 177 10.52 -7.24 28.12
CA LYS A 177 10.31 -8.31 29.12
C LYS A 177 8.84 -8.74 29.36
N SER A 178 7.87 -8.31 28.53
CA SER A 178 6.44 -8.53 28.78
C SER A 178 5.72 -9.47 27.80
N ASN A 179 6.37 -10.03 26.78
CA ASN A 179 5.63 -10.78 25.75
C ASN A 179 6.28 -12.12 25.39
N SER A 180 5.72 -13.22 25.93
CA SER A 180 6.28 -14.57 25.83
C SER A 180 6.29 -15.16 24.40
N GLU A 181 5.41 -14.64 23.53
CA GLU A 181 5.25 -15.09 22.14
C GLU A 181 6.36 -14.52 21.23
N TYR A 182 6.80 -13.28 21.52
CA TYR A 182 7.97 -12.66 20.88
C TYR A 182 9.28 -13.37 21.24
N THR A 183 9.37 -13.93 22.45
CA THR A 183 10.58 -14.66 22.87
C THR A 183 10.74 -15.95 22.08
N LYS A 184 9.63 -16.63 21.79
CA LYS A 184 9.60 -17.90 21.06
C LYS A 184 9.90 -17.73 19.57
N THR A 185 9.27 -16.73 18.94
CA THR A 185 9.56 -16.38 17.54
C THR A 185 11.00 -15.90 17.37
N MET A 186 11.53 -15.13 18.33
CA MET A 186 12.92 -14.68 18.27
C MET A 186 13.92 -15.82 18.47
N GLN A 187 13.62 -16.79 19.33
CA GLN A 187 14.43 -18.00 19.51
C GLN A 187 14.44 -18.89 18.25
N ASP A 188 13.31 -19.04 17.58
CA ASP A 188 13.22 -19.77 16.31
C ASP A 188 14.01 -19.09 15.18
N ILE A 189 13.97 -17.76 15.13
CA ILE A 189 14.78 -16.98 14.19
C ILE A 189 16.28 -17.14 14.50
N GLU A 190 16.68 -17.07 15.78
CA GLU A 190 18.08 -17.30 16.18
C GLU A 190 18.55 -18.71 15.82
N HIS A 191 17.72 -19.74 16.04
CA HIS A 191 18.07 -21.13 15.71
C HIS A 191 18.24 -21.36 14.20
N ARG A 192 17.36 -20.77 13.39
CA ARG A 192 17.47 -20.83 11.92
C ARG A 192 18.69 -20.07 11.41
N MET A 193 19.02 -18.91 12.00
CA MET A 193 20.24 -18.17 11.66
C MET A 193 21.51 -18.95 11.99
N ASP A 194 21.58 -19.58 13.17
CA ASP A 194 22.77 -20.37 13.55
C ASP A 194 22.92 -21.62 12.67
N THR A 195 21.82 -22.21 12.20
CA THR A 195 21.84 -23.33 11.23
C THR A 195 22.39 -22.89 9.87
N ILE A 196 21.96 -21.72 9.38
CA ILE A 196 22.44 -21.16 8.10
C ILE A 196 23.93 -20.83 8.19
N LEU A 197 24.37 -20.20 9.29
CA LEU A 197 25.79 -19.89 9.52
C LEU A 197 26.68 -21.14 9.57
N LYS A 198 26.16 -22.25 10.10
CA LYS A 198 26.88 -23.52 10.13
C LYS A 198 27.03 -24.13 8.73
N SER A 199 25.97 -24.10 7.92
CA SER A 199 26.03 -24.60 6.53
C SER A 199 26.95 -23.79 5.63
N LEU A 200 27.20 -22.52 5.95
CA LEU A 200 28.10 -21.64 5.19
C LEU A 200 29.58 -21.83 5.55
N ASN A 201 29.89 -22.48 6.67
CA ASN A 201 31.28 -22.75 7.12
C ASN A 201 31.74 -24.19 6.85
N GLU A 202 30.85 -25.09 6.42
CA GLU A 202 31.14 -26.51 6.17
C GLU A 202 31.21 -26.86 4.67
N GLY A 203 31.11 -25.87 3.76
CA GLY A 203 31.29 -26.02 2.31
C GLY A 203 32.41 -25.12 1.79
#